data_AF-A0A542DWI1-F1
#
_entry.id   AF-A0A542DWI1-F1
#
_cell.length_a   1.000
_cell.length_b   1.000
_cell.length_c   1.000
_cell.angle_alpha   90.00
_cell.angle_beta   90.00
_cell.angle_gamma   90.00
#
_symmetry.space_group_name_H-M   'P 1'
#
loop_
_entity.id
_entity.type
_entity.pdbx_description
1 polymer ?
#
loop_
_entity_poly.entity_id
_entity_poly.type
_entity_poly.pdbx_seq_one_letter_code
_entity_poly.pdbx_strand_id
1 'polypeptide(L)'
;MRRPPRPRPLVALVALVALAALVALDVPAARATTSTTSAPPAQRETRTLVTSDCAAAATGGTGTTTTTTQVRRRRWVLDATGQWVPAPSWSPWRITTTTTRAARPRSARPRPRPR
;
A
#
# COMPACT_ATOMS: atom_id res chain seq x y z
N MET A 1 -8.54 66.79 47.50
CA MET A 1 -8.56 65.34 47.20
C MET A 1 -9.67 65.08 46.19
N ARG A 2 -9.35 64.73 44.94
CA ARG A 2 -10.31 64.61 43.82
C ARG A 2 -10.96 63.22 43.83
N ARG A 3 -12.29 63.14 43.85
CA ARG A 3 -13.04 61.88 43.78
C ARG A 3 -12.94 61.28 42.36
N PRO A 4 -12.76 59.95 42.20
CA PRO A 4 -12.69 59.32 40.89
C PRO A 4 -14.06 59.38 40.19
N PRO A 5 -14.09 59.57 38.86
CA PRO A 5 -15.33 59.62 38.09
C PRO A 5 -16.01 58.24 38.08
N ARG A 6 -17.28 58.19 38.44
CA ARG A 6 -18.09 56.97 38.37
C ARG A 6 -18.27 56.56 36.90
N PRO A 7 -17.92 55.32 36.49
CA PRO A 7 -18.16 54.86 35.14
C PRO A 7 -19.68 54.80 34.88
N ARG A 8 -20.11 55.37 33.76
CA ARG A 8 -21.52 55.38 33.34
C ARG A 8 -21.98 53.95 33.06
N PRO A 9 -23.18 53.54 33.49
CA PRO A 9 -23.65 52.15 33.41
C PRO A 9 -23.66 51.60 31.97
N LEU A 10 -23.82 52.47 30.97
CA LEU A 10 -23.78 52.10 29.56
C LEU A 10 -22.40 51.58 29.09
N VAL A 11 -21.31 52.10 29.64
CA VAL A 11 -19.94 51.67 29.25
C VAL A 11 -19.64 50.27 29.78
N ALA A 12 -20.11 49.97 30.99
CA ALA A 12 -19.99 48.63 31.57
C ALA A 12 -20.78 47.58 30.76
N LEU A 13 -21.95 47.97 30.26
CA LEU A 13 -22.82 47.09 29.47
C LEU A 13 -22.21 46.78 28.10
N VAL A 14 -21.64 47.79 27.42
CA VAL A 14 -20.91 47.58 26.15
C VAL A 14 -19.67 46.70 26.34
N ALA A 15 -18.93 46.89 27.43
CA ALA A 15 -17.78 46.05 27.75
C ALA A 15 -18.17 44.60 28.01
N LEU A 16 -19.29 44.35 28.70
CA LEU A 16 -19.82 43.01 28.94
C LEU A 16 -20.27 42.32 27.64
N VAL A 17 -20.95 43.05 26.75
CA VAL A 17 -21.36 42.51 25.44
C VAL A 17 -20.16 42.19 24.55
N ALA A 18 -19.14 43.06 24.54
CA ALA A 18 -17.90 42.81 23.81
C ALA A 18 -17.13 41.60 24.35
N LEU A 19 -17.08 41.44 25.69
CA LEU A 19 -16.45 40.28 26.32
C LEU A 19 -17.21 38.99 26.01
N ALA A 20 -18.54 39.01 26.03
CA ALA A 20 -19.38 37.87 25.67
C ALA A 20 -19.22 37.47 24.19
N ALA A 21 -19.09 38.44 23.29
CA ALA A 21 -18.83 38.19 21.87
C ALA A 21 -17.44 37.55 21.64
N LEU A 22 -16.42 37.99 22.36
CA LEU A 22 -15.08 37.40 22.31
C LEU A 22 -15.08 35.96 22.84
N VAL A 23 -15.82 35.68 23.93
CA VAL A 23 -15.97 34.31 24.47
C VAL A 23 -16.75 33.41 23.50
N ALA A 24 -17.72 33.93 22.76
CA ALA A 24 -18.46 33.17 21.75
C ALA A 24 -17.64 32.84 20.48
N LEU A 25 -16.63 33.66 20.16
CA LEU A 25 -15.66 33.41 19.09
C LEU A 25 -14.61 32.36 19.49
N ASP A 26 -14.44 32.10 20.79
CA ASP A 26 -13.53 31.09 21.35
C ASP A 26 -14.22 29.72 21.55
N VAL A 27 -15.30 29.45 20.80
CA VAL A 27 -15.70 28.05 20.57
C VAL A 27 -14.61 27.47 19.67
N PRO A 28 -13.76 26.55 20.16
CA PRO A 28 -12.82 25.90 19.28
C PRO A 28 -13.68 25.15 18.28
N ALA A 29 -13.74 25.66 17.05
CA ALA A 29 -14.31 24.96 15.91
C ALA A 29 -13.81 23.53 16.04
N ALA A 30 -14.74 22.63 16.38
CA ALA A 30 -14.42 21.26 16.72
C ALA A 30 -13.51 20.77 15.61
N ARG A 31 -12.21 20.68 15.91
CA ARG A 31 -11.22 20.28 14.92
C ARG A 31 -11.67 18.89 14.59
N ALA A 32 -12.27 18.75 13.41
CA ALA A 32 -12.59 17.49 12.82
C ALA A 32 -11.25 16.76 12.74
N THR A 33 -10.96 15.94 13.74
CA THR A 33 -9.92 14.93 13.68
C THR A 33 -10.43 13.93 12.67
N THR A 34 -10.27 14.28 11.39
CA THR A 34 -10.21 13.33 10.30
C THR A 34 -9.07 12.39 10.65
N SER A 35 -9.43 11.32 11.37
CA SER A 35 -8.60 10.14 11.51
C SER A 35 -8.57 9.52 10.12
N THR A 36 -7.73 10.07 9.24
CA THR A 36 -7.37 9.42 7.99
C THR A 36 -6.54 8.23 8.41
N THR A 37 -7.20 7.11 8.73
CA THR A 37 -6.55 5.82 8.84
C THR A 37 -6.01 5.50 7.45
N SER A 38 -4.79 5.95 7.19
CA SER A 38 -4.06 5.66 5.97
C SER A 38 -4.01 4.15 5.82
N ALA A 39 -4.47 3.64 4.69
CA ALA A 39 -4.46 2.20 4.42
C ALA A 39 -3.01 1.67 4.48
N PRO A 40 -2.79 0.43 4.98
CA PRO A 40 -1.44 -0.12 5.05
C PRO A 40 -0.81 -0.22 3.65
N PRO A 41 0.52 0.00 3.52
CA PRO A 41 1.21 -0.19 2.26
C PRO A 41 1.15 -1.67 1.83
N ALA A 42 0.88 -1.97 0.56
CA ALA A 42 0.85 -3.34 0.08
C ALA A 42 2.28 -3.83 -0.25
N GLN A 43 2.77 -4.85 0.46
CA GLN A 43 4.08 -5.47 0.16
C GLN A 43 3.91 -6.91 -0.34
N ARG A 44 4.33 -7.15 -1.59
CA ARG A 44 4.20 -8.43 -2.31
C ARG A 44 5.51 -8.78 -3.00
N GLU A 45 5.94 -10.03 -2.91
CA GLU A 45 7.10 -10.55 -3.63
C GLU A 45 6.64 -11.60 -4.64
N THR A 46 7.19 -11.54 -5.85
CA THR A 46 6.91 -12.48 -6.94
C THR A 46 8.23 -13.09 -7.41
N ARG A 47 8.27 -14.40 -7.59
CA ARG A 47 9.41 -15.13 -8.13
C ARG A 47 8.97 -16.02 -9.28
N THR A 48 9.82 -16.15 -10.28
CA THR A 48 9.59 -17.02 -11.44
C THR A 48 10.67 -18.09 -11.48
N LEU A 49 10.27 -19.34 -11.41
CA LEU A 49 11.15 -20.51 -11.49
C LEU A 49 11.03 -21.10 -12.88
N VAL A 50 12.17 -21.33 -13.56
CA VAL A 50 12.20 -21.99 -14.87
C VAL A 50 12.98 -23.28 -14.72
N THR A 51 12.32 -24.40 -15.01
CA THR A 51 12.90 -25.74 -14.99
C THR A 51 12.83 -26.31 -16.40
N SER A 52 13.90 -26.95 -16.87
CA SER A 52 13.94 -27.57 -18.18
C SER A 52 14.39 -29.01 -18.06
N ASP A 53 13.60 -29.93 -18.61
CA ASP A 53 13.92 -31.35 -18.63
C ASP A 53 14.78 -31.65 -19.86
N CYS A 54 16.10 -31.54 -19.70
CA CYS A 54 17.04 -31.87 -20.76
C CYS A 54 17.21 -33.38 -20.98
N ALA A 55 16.78 -34.22 -20.01
CA ALA A 55 16.96 -35.67 -20.06
C ALA A 55 16.24 -36.33 -21.25
N ALA A 56 15.12 -35.77 -21.72
CA ALA A 56 14.40 -36.28 -22.88
C ALA A 56 15.14 -36.02 -24.21
N ALA A 57 16.02 -35.01 -24.28
CA ALA A 57 16.71 -34.64 -25.51
C ALA A 57 17.79 -35.66 -25.93
N ALA A 58 18.33 -36.44 -24.99
CA ALA A 58 19.35 -37.45 -25.26
C ALA A 58 18.78 -38.73 -25.92
N THR A 59 17.48 -38.99 -25.77
CA THR A 59 16.76 -40.17 -26.29
C THR A 59 15.75 -39.84 -27.39
N GLY A 60 15.78 -38.62 -27.95
CA GLY A 60 14.86 -38.20 -29.02
C GLY A 60 13.46 -37.78 -28.53
N GLY A 61 13.27 -37.57 -27.23
CA GLY A 61 12.05 -37.01 -26.66
C GLY A 61 11.99 -35.47 -26.74
N THR A 62 10.77 -34.92 -26.78
CA THR A 62 10.54 -33.49 -26.67
C THR A 62 10.89 -33.00 -25.26
N GLY A 63 11.96 -32.22 -25.13
CA GLY A 63 12.27 -31.54 -23.87
C GLY A 63 11.13 -30.61 -23.45
N THR A 64 10.84 -30.49 -22.16
CA THR A 64 9.82 -29.59 -21.62
C THR A 64 10.46 -28.50 -20.79
N THR A 65 9.98 -27.27 -20.93
CA THR A 65 10.34 -26.15 -20.05
C THR A 65 9.11 -25.80 -19.21
N THR A 66 9.22 -25.92 -17.90
CA THR A 66 8.18 -25.56 -16.93
C THR A 66 8.56 -24.26 -16.25
N THR A 67 7.72 -23.25 -16.44
CA THR A 67 7.82 -21.95 -15.77
C THR A 67 6.77 -21.86 -14.68
N THR A 68 7.18 -21.65 -13.44
CA THR A 68 6.30 -21.52 -12.27
C THR A 68 6.44 -20.13 -11.65
N THR A 69 5.36 -19.38 -11.60
CA THR A 69 5.29 -18.10 -10.89
C THR A 69 4.77 -18.32 -9.48
N GLN A 70 5.55 -17.89 -8.49
CA GLN A 70 5.24 -17.95 -7.07
C GLN A 70 5.11 -16.55 -6.50
N VAL A 71 4.21 -16.41 -5.52
CA VAL A 71 3.89 -15.14 -4.89
C VAL A 71 3.83 -15.33 -3.38
N ARG A 72 4.39 -14.39 -2.62
CA ARG A 72 4.15 -14.25 -1.18
C ARG A 72 3.82 -12.81 -0.83
N ARG A 73 3.13 -12.61 0.28
CA ARG A 73 2.68 -11.29 0.77
C ARG A 73 3.15 -11.10 2.20
N ARG A 74 3.40 -9.85 2.58
CA ARG A 74 3.69 -9.48 3.96
C ARG A 74 2.51 -8.71 4.53
N ARG A 75 2.10 -9.08 5.76
CA ARG A 75 1.06 -8.34 6.49
C ARG A 75 1.68 -7.09 7.12
N TRP A 76 0.88 -6.07 7.34
CA TRP A 76 1.25 -4.86 8.06
C TRP A 76 0.43 -4.75 9.31
N VAL A 77 1.04 -4.26 10.38
CA VAL A 77 0.43 -4.11 11.71
C VAL A 77 0.70 -2.69 12.17
N LEU A 78 -0.26 -2.09 12.87
CA LEU A 78 -0.01 -0.81 13.56
C LEU A 78 0.75 -1.09 14.85
N ASP A 79 1.82 -0.37 15.08
CA ASP A 79 2.48 -0.36 16.38
C ASP A 79 1.73 0.53 17.39
N ALA A 80 2.20 0.58 18.63
CA ALA A 80 1.61 1.38 19.70
C ALA A 80 1.61 2.89 19.41
N THR A 81 2.43 3.35 18.46
CA THR A 81 2.52 4.76 18.02
C THR A 81 1.61 5.05 16.82
N GLY A 82 0.86 4.05 16.34
CA GLY A 82 0.01 4.17 15.16
C GLY A 82 0.78 4.17 13.84
N GLN A 83 2.04 3.71 13.83
CA GLN A 83 2.83 3.56 12.61
C GLN A 83 2.64 2.18 12.01
N TRP A 84 2.54 2.09 10.68
CA TRP A 84 2.48 0.81 9.97
C TRP A 84 3.85 0.15 9.95
N VAL A 85 3.99 -0.96 10.67
CA VAL A 85 5.20 -1.77 10.72
C VAL A 85 4.95 -3.09 9.98
N PRO A 86 5.88 -3.56 9.13
CA PRO A 86 5.69 -4.80 8.42
C PRO A 86 5.84 -5.98 9.40
N ALA A 87 4.89 -6.92 9.37
CA ALA A 87 4.89 -8.10 10.23
C ALA A 87 6.23 -8.88 10.08
N PRO A 88 6.78 -9.48 11.13
CA PRO A 88 8.09 -10.13 11.06
C PRO A 88 8.15 -11.29 10.06
N SER A 89 7.00 -11.89 9.74
CA SER A 89 6.90 -13.04 8.84
C SER A 89 6.22 -12.72 7.51
N TRP A 90 6.66 -13.45 6.49
CA TRP A 90 5.98 -13.50 5.19
C TRP A 90 4.96 -14.64 5.17
N SER A 91 3.91 -14.49 4.36
CA SER A 91 3.08 -15.64 4.00
C SER A 91 3.93 -16.72 3.32
N PRO A 92 3.52 -18.01 3.38
CA PRO A 92 4.14 -19.02 2.55
C PRO A 92 4.03 -18.65 1.06
N TRP A 93 4.98 -19.12 0.26
CA TRP A 93 4.92 -19.02 -1.19
C TRP A 93 3.68 -19.75 -1.72
N ARG A 94 2.91 -19.06 -2.56
CA ARG A 94 1.79 -19.66 -3.30
C ARG A 94 2.13 -19.64 -4.77
N ILE A 95 2.01 -20.81 -5.42
CA ILE A 95 2.07 -20.89 -6.89
C ILE A 95 0.81 -20.21 -7.43
N THR A 96 0.98 -19.23 -8.32
CA THR A 96 -0.15 -18.57 -8.99
C THR A 96 -0.32 -19.03 -10.42
N THR A 97 0.77 -19.46 -11.07
CA THR A 97 0.74 -19.86 -12.47
C THR A 97 1.84 -20.86 -12.71
N THR A 98 1.51 -21.95 -13.43
CA THR A 98 2.49 -22.89 -13.96
C THR A 98 2.23 -23.01 -15.45
N THR A 99 3.26 -22.82 -16.25
CA THR A 99 3.20 -22.92 -17.71
C THR A 99 4.27 -23.90 -18.16
N THR A 100 3.83 -25.02 -18.76
CA THR A 100 4.74 -25.99 -19.37
C THR A 100 4.71 -25.81 -20.88
N ARG A 101 5.88 -25.65 -21.48
CA ARG A 101 6.06 -25.50 -22.92
C ARG A 101 6.97 -26.61 -23.43
N ALA A 102 6.51 -27.36 -24.42
CA ALA A 102 7.36 -28.28 -25.16
C ALA A 102 8.41 -27.50 -25.96
N ALA A 103 9.66 -27.93 -25.91
CA ALA A 103 10.72 -27.44 -26.76
C ALA A 103 10.39 -27.82 -28.21
N ARG A 104 10.15 -26.82 -29.05
CA ARG A 104 9.88 -27.05 -30.47
C ARG A 104 11.11 -27.72 -31.09
N PRO A 105 10.99 -28.90 -31.73
CA PRO A 105 12.12 -29.51 -32.41
C PRO A 105 12.62 -28.56 -33.50
N ARG A 106 13.93 -28.26 -33.51
CA ARG A 106 14.58 -27.38 -34.50
C ARG A 106 14.60 -27.98 -35.92
N SER A 107 14.07 -29.19 -36.12
CA SER A 107 14.09 -29.94 -37.37
C SER A 107 12.89 -29.64 -38.26
N ALA A 108 12.77 -28.40 -38.73
CA ALA A 108 11.92 -28.08 -39.88
C ALA A 108 12.40 -26.80 -40.57
N ARG A 109 13.70 -26.73 -40.90
CA ARG A 109 14.13 -25.80 -41.96
C ARG A 109 13.72 -26.46 -43.28
N PRO A 110 12.74 -25.92 -44.03
CA PRO A 110 12.39 -26.49 -45.32
C PRO A 110 13.64 -26.50 -46.18
N ARG A 111 14.03 -27.68 -46.69
CA ARG A 111 15.11 -27.77 -47.67
C ARG A 111 14.69 -26.92 -48.89
N PRO A 112 15.57 -26.05 -49.42
CA PRO A 112 15.27 -25.38 -50.67
C PRO A 112 15.00 -26.46 -51.74
N ARG A 113 13.87 -26.37 -52.43
CA ARG A 113 13.58 -27.26 -53.56
C ARG A 113 14.66 -27.05 -54.63
N PRO A 114 15.30 -28.10 -55.16
CA PRO A 114 16.13 -27.96 -56.35
C PRO A 114 15.23 -27.51 -57.51
N ARG A 115 15.74 -26.55 -58.29
CA ARG A 115 15.13 -26.09 -59.55
C ARG A 115 15.33 -27.12 -60.63
#